data_AF-A0A6S6P612-F1
#
_entry.id   AF-A0A6S6P612-F1
#
_cell.length_a   1.000
_cell.length_b   1.000
_cell.length_c   1.000
_cell.angle_alpha   90.00
_cell.angle_beta   90.00
_cell.angle_gamma   90.00
#
_symmetry.space_group_name_H-M   'P 1'
#
loop_
_entity.id
_entity.type
_entity.pdbx_description
1 polymer ?
#
loop_
_entity_poly.entity_id
_entity_poly.type
_entity_poly.pdbx_seq_one_letter_code
_entity_poly.pdbx_strand_id
1 'polypeptide(L)'
;MRFAERVYAQLVRSDPNAAARKAVELALAWLTRGDLNIAAGWMHRARRLLDGVPESPTHGYLTYLDAVVAVLSDDVDRLGRHVGELRAMSGRLDVPALTALAMVAEAIEAVYAGRMAHAGGLLDEVMLPLMADDVPIDWAGDIYCIVLHVCHKVADLPRMRAWVHSMERWCAAAGSDTYGGVCDVHRLQVRAATDDYETLENQLAGASQMLESVNSWAAGEGFYQLGEVRRLRGDADGAFAAYARARASGIDPQPGEALLRCGRGESQAAWTDLHVALSAAGRLDRMRLLRAAVEIALARGQFEDAERYCRELEGGAAQFGTAGFRGWAAHARGAVHVRRGRYAEALDSLAAALREYRTQQSRYESAEVYEWMAIAHRGLGDEAAAAADSATAESIYVQLGVESTVMCANPSPGGLTRRELDILRRIAADGASNRQLAQQLYISEKTVGRHLANIYLKLQVSSRAAAVAWAHQHNIV
;
A
#
# COMPACT_ATOMS: atom_id res chain seq x y z
N MET A 1 -24.22 -5.07 -16.36
CA MET A 1 -24.04 -6.46 -16.86
C MET A 1 -25.21 -6.96 -17.72
N ARG A 2 -26.39 -7.26 -17.15
CA ARG A 2 -27.53 -7.88 -17.89
C ARG A 2 -27.98 -7.14 -19.15
N PHE A 3 -27.82 -5.82 -19.20
CA PHE A 3 -28.09 -5.05 -20.42
C PHE A 3 -27.04 -5.33 -21.51
N ALA A 4 -25.74 -5.29 -21.18
CA ALA A 4 -24.65 -5.58 -22.11
C ALA A 4 -24.69 -7.01 -22.67
N GLU A 5 -25.10 -8.00 -21.86
CA GLU A 5 -25.30 -9.38 -22.32
C GLU A 5 -26.47 -9.51 -23.32
N ARG A 6 -27.56 -8.75 -23.12
CA ARG A 6 -28.67 -8.68 -24.08
C ARG A 6 -28.24 -8.04 -25.39
N VAL A 7 -27.44 -6.97 -25.32
CA VAL A 7 -26.85 -6.33 -26.51
C VAL A 7 -25.98 -7.33 -27.27
N TYR A 8 -25.10 -8.07 -26.59
CA TYR A 8 -24.31 -9.14 -27.21
C TYR A 8 -25.21 -10.18 -27.92
N ALA A 9 -26.26 -10.67 -27.25
CA ALA A 9 -27.16 -11.68 -27.82
C ALA A 9 -27.89 -11.20 -29.08
N GLN A 10 -28.14 -9.90 -29.20
CA GLN A 10 -28.67 -9.29 -30.42
C GLN A 10 -27.60 -9.20 -31.51
N LEU A 11 -26.41 -8.70 -31.17
CA LEU A 11 -25.30 -8.50 -32.11
C LEU A 11 -24.84 -9.81 -32.76
N VAL A 12 -24.83 -10.93 -32.04
CA VAL A 12 -24.45 -12.24 -32.60
C VAL A 12 -25.26 -12.60 -33.85
N ARG A 13 -26.52 -12.14 -33.94
CA ARG A 13 -27.39 -12.41 -35.08
C ARG A 13 -27.27 -11.40 -36.22
N SER A 14 -26.77 -10.19 -35.95
CA SER A 14 -26.79 -9.07 -36.90
C SER A 14 -25.41 -8.60 -37.33
N ASP A 15 -24.42 -8.64 -36.45
CA ASP A 15 -23.06 -8.15 -36.65
C ASP A 15 -22.08 -8.93 -35.77
N PRO A 16 -21.47 -10.03 -36.28
CA PRO A 16 -20.51 -10.84 -35.54
C PRO A 16 -19.27 -10.07 -35.08
N ASN A 17 -18.84 -9.04 -35.81
CA ASN A 17 -17.67 -8.24 -35.45
C ASN A 17 -17.96 -7.32 -34.26
N ALA A 18 -19.12 -6.67 -34.26
CA ALA A 18 -19.59 -5.92 -33.10
C ALA A 18 -19.88 -6.84 -31.91
N ALA A 19 -20.37 -8.06 -32.15
CA ALA A 19 -20.56 -9.06 -31.10
C ALA A 19 -19.22 -9.48 -30.46
N ALA A 20 -18.17 -9.67 -31.26
CA ALA A 20 -16.83 -9.96 -30.75
C ALA A 20 -16.31 -8.82 -29.86
N ARG A 21 -16.44 -7.57 -30.31
CA ARG A 21 -16.09 -6.40 -29.49
C ARG A 21 -16.85 -6.37 -28.18
N LYS A 22 -18.16 -6.61 -28.23
CA LYS A 22 -18.99 -6.64 -27.02
C LYS A 22 -18.60 -7.77 -26.06
N ALA A 23 -18.17 -8.91 -26.58
CA ALA A 23 -17.65 -10.00 -25.77
C ALA A 23 -16.32 -9.62 -25.08
N VAL A 24 -15.43 -8.88 -25.75
CA VAL A 24 -14.20 -8.36 -25.14
C VAL A 24 -14.50 -7.36 -24.03
N GLU A 25 -15.43 -6.41 -24.24
CA GLU A 25 -15.86 -5.47 -23.19
C GLU A 25 -16.45 -6.19 -21.97
N LEU A 26 -17.26 -7.23 -22.20
CA LEU A 26 -17.80 -8.08 -21.13
C LEU A 26 -16.69 -8.84 -20.40
N ALA A 27 -15.70 -9.36 -21.13
CA ALA A 27 -14.55 -10.03 -20.53
C ALA A 27 -13.76 -9.08 -19.61
N LEU A 28 -13.45 -7.86 -20.07
CA LEU A 28 -12.80 -6.83 -19.24
C LEU A 28 -13.61 -6.57 -17.96
N ALA A 29 -14.92 -6.34 -18.10
CA ALA A 29 -15.78 -6.07 -16.95
C ALA A 29 -15.81 -7.20 -15.92
N TRP A 30 -15.72 -8.47 -16.34
CA TRP A 30 -15.61 -9.61 -15.43
C TRP A 30 -14.20 -9.77 -14.84
N LEU A 31 -13.14 -9.47 -15.60
CA LEU A 31 -11.77 -9.44 -15.08
C LEU A 31 -11.61 -8.40 -13.97
N THR A 32 -12.13 -7.19 -14.18
CA THR A 32 -12.11 -6.11 -13.16
C THR A 32 -12.81 -6.54 -11.86
N ARG A 33 -13.82 -7.42 -11.94
CA ARG A 33 -14.51 -8.00 -10.78
C ARG A 33 -13.80 -9.19 -10.14
N GLY A 34 -12.70 -9.67 -10.73
CA GLY A 34 -11.95 -10.83 -10.26
C GLY A 34 -12.51 -12.18 -10.73
N ASP A 35 -13.53 -12.20 -11.60
CA ASP A 35 -14.16 -13.44 -12.07
C ASP A 35 -13.45 -13.98 -13.33
N LEU A 36 -12.24 -14.52 -13.14
CA LEU A 36 -11.40 -15.01 -14.25
C LEU A 36 -12.10 -16.09 -15.09
N ASN A 37 -12.87 -16.99 -14.47
CA ASN A 37 -13.57 -18.06 -15.19
C ASN A 37 -14.66 -17.53 -16.13
N ILE A 38 -15.43 -16.54 -15.69
CA ILE A 38 -16.50 -15.96 -16.50
C ILE A 38 -15.87 -15.10 -17.61
N ALA A 39 -14.85 -14.32 -17.28
CA ALA A 39 -14.07 -13.55 -18.25
C ALA A 39 -13.48 -14.45 -19.34
N ALA A 40 -12.81 -15.55 -18.98
CA ALA A 40 -12.24 -16.51 -19.92
C ALA A 40 -13.30 -17.09 -20.87
N GLY A 41 -14.53 -17.34 -20.37
CA GLY A 41 -15.65 -17.75 -21.20
C GLY A 41 -16.04 -16.70 -22.26
N TRP A 42 -16.03 -15.43 -21.90
CA TRP A 42 -16.27 -14.32 -22.84
C TRP A 42 -15.11 -14.14 -23.83
N MET A 43 -13.86 -14.25 -23.37
CA MET A 43 -12.67 -14.22 -24.24
C MET A 43 -12.71 -15.36 -25.27
N HIS A 44 -13.10 -16.58 -24.85
CA HIS A 44 -13.28 -17.71 -25.78
C HIS A 44 -14.37 -17.44 -26.83
N ARG A 45 -15.48 -16.80 -26.44
CA ARG A 45 -16.53 -16.40 -27.39
C ARG A 45 -16.02 -15.37 -28.39
N ALA A 46 -15.30 -14.35 -27.92
CA ALA A 46 -14.68 -13.35 -28.78
C ALA A 46 -13.72 -14.03 -29.78
N ARG A 47 -12.85 -14.93 -29.31
CA ARG A 47 -11.89 -15.64 -30.16
C ARG A 47 -12.57 -16.48 -31.25
N ARG A 48 -13.67 -17.17 -30.93
CA ARG A 48 -14.46 -17.89 -31.94
C ARG A 48 -15.12 -16.99 -32.98
N LEU A 49 -15.57 -15.80 -32.58
CA LEU A 49 -16.20 -14.84 -33.51
C LEU A 49 -15.18 -14.16 -34.42
N LEU A 50 -13.93 -14.07 -33.97
CA LEU A 50 -12.81 -13.50 -34.72
C LEU A 50 -12.09 -14.54 -35.60
N ASP A 51 -12.40 -15.83 -35.46
CA ASP A 51 -11.78 -16.89 -36.25
C ASP A 51 -12.06 -16.69 -37.75
N GLY A 52 -11.00 -16.65 -38.55
CA GLY A 52 -11.07 -16.36 -39.99
C GLY A 52 -11.43 -14.92 -40.36
N VAL A 53 -11.56 -14.00 -39.40
CA VAL A 53 -11.82 -12.57 -39.65
C VAL A 53 -10.49 -11.83 -39.86
N PRO A 54 -10.39 -10.90 -40.83
CA PRO A 54 -9.21 -10.05 -40.95
C PRO A 54 -8.86 -9.31 -39.66
N GLU A 55 -7.56 -9.08 -39.46
CA GLU A 55 -7.06 -8.37 -38.29
C GLU A 55 -7.78 -7.03 -38.08
N SER A 56 -8.14 -6.76 -36.83
CA SER A 56 -8.94 -5.59 -36.46
C SER A 56 -8.62 -5.17 -35.01
N PRO A 57 -9.02 -3.96 -34.57
CA PRO A 57 -8.73 -3.48 -33.22
C PRO A 57 -9.28 -4.42 -32.13
N THR A 58 -10.37 -5.14 -32.40
CA THR A 58 -10.94 -6.12 -31.47
C THR A 58 -9.98 -7.27 -31.16
N HIS A 59 -9.15 -7.69 -32.13
CA HIS A 59 -8.09 -8.66 -31.87
C HIS A 59 -7.08 -8.10 -30.88
N GLY A 60 -6.68 -6.84 -31.06
CA GLY A 60 -5.72 -6.18 -30.17
C GLY A 60 -6.25 -6.05 -28.74
N TYR A 61 -7.51 -5.66 -28.57
CA TYR A 61 -8.14 -5.63 -27.26
C TYR A 61 -8.22 -7.03 -26.60
N LEU A 62 -8.47 -8.09 -27.37
CA LEU A 62 -8.45 -9.46 -26.85
C LEU A 62 -7.03 -9.89 -26.42
N THR A 63 -6.01 -9.61 -27.23
CA THR A 63 -4.61 -9.88 -26.88
C THR A 63 -4.18 -9.11 -25.63
N TYR A 64 -4.67 -7.88 -25.45
CA TYR A 64 -4.45 -7.13 -24.22
C TYR A 64 -5.06 -7.83 -23.00
N LEU A 65 -6.29 -8.35 -23.10
CA LEU A 65 -6.87 -9.14 -22.01
C LEU A 65 -6.07 -10.43 -21.74
N ASP A 66 -5.49 -11.07 -22.76
CA ASP A 66 -4.58 -12.18 -22.55
C ASP A 66 -3.29 -11.77 -21.81
N ALA A 67 -2.77 -10.55 -22.06
CA ALA A 67 -1.66 -9.97 -21.30
C ALA A 67 -2.05 -9.73 -19.84
N VAL A 68 -3.24 -9.17 -19.57
CA VAL A 68 -3.77 -8.97 -18.22
C VAL A 68 -3.87 -10.30 -17.47
N VAL A 69 -4.39 -11.36 -18.11
CA VAL A 69 -4.46 -12.70 -17.51
C VAL A 69 -3.07 -13.28 -17.21
N ALA A 70 -2.07 -13.01 -18.06
CA ALA A 70 -0.70 -13.41 -17.81
C ALA A 70 -0.11 -12.72 -16.58
N VAL A 71 -0.38 -11.41 -16.39
CA VAL A 71 0.00 -10.67 -15.18
C VAL A 71 -0.66 -11.27 -13.94
N LEU A 72 -1.98 -11.52 -13.99
CA LEU A 72 -2.74 -12.11 -12.86
C LEU A 72 -2.26 -13.51 -12.47
N SER A 73 -1.63 -14.22 -13.40
CA SER A 73 -1.11 -15.59 -13.19
C SER A 73 0.40 -15.63 -12.93
N ASP A 74 1.06 -14.46 -12.81
CA ASP A 74 2.50 -14.30 -12.67
C ASP A 74 3.33 -15.00 -13.79
N ASP A 75 2.78 -15.05 -15.02
CA ASP A 75 3.39 -15.69 -16.19
C ASP A 75 4.08 -14.63 -17.07
N VAL A 76 5.29 -14.23 -16.65
CA VAL A 76 6.09 -13.18 -17.30
C VAL A 76 6.46 -13.53 -18.75
N ASP A 77 6.71 -14.81 -19.05
CA ASP A 77 7.03 -15.27 -20.41
C ASP A 77 5.83 -15.12 -21.34
N ARG A 78 4.62 -15.46 -20.87
CA ARG A 78 3.39 -15.24 -21.64
C ARG A 78 3.06 -13.77 -21.78
N LEU A 79 3.29 -12.96 -20.75
CA LEU A 79 3.17 -11.50 -20.84
C LEU A 79 4.05 -10.93 -21.96
N GLY A 80 5.34 -11.30 -21.99
CA GLY A 80 6.29 -10.81 -23.00
C GLY A 80 5.87 -11.14 -24.44
N ARG A 81 5.30 -12.33 -24.67
CA ARG A 81 4.73 -12.71 -25.99
C ARG A 81 3.58 -11.80 -26.39
N HIS A 82 2.61 -11.59 -25.49
CA HIS A 82 1.45 -10.73 -25.76
C HIS A 82 1.84 -9.27 -25.97
N VAL A 83 2.82 -8.77 -25.23
CA VAL A 83 3.40 -7.43 -25.46
C VAL A 83 3.98 -7.31 -26.87
N GLY A 84 4.73 -8.33 -27.33
CA GLY A 84 5.26 -8.37 -28.70
C GLY A 84 4.16 -8.38 -29.77
N GLU A 85 3.11 -9.17 -29.56
CA GLU A 85 1.94 -9.22 -30.45
C GLU A 85 1.21 -7.87 -30.49
N LEU A 86 0.92 -7.27 -29.34
CA LEU A 86 0.27 -5.96 -29.23
C LEU A 86 1.05 -4.86 -29.95
N ARG A 87 2.37 -4.80 -29.76
CA ARG A 87 3.22 -3.81 -30.44
C ARG A 87 3.21 -3.99 -31.96
N ALA A 88 3.23 -5.24 -32.43
CA ALA A 88 3.15 -5.52 -33.86
C ALA A 88 1.79 -5.10 -34.45
N MET A 89 0.71 -5.32 -33.71
CA MET A 89 -0.64 -4.94 -34.12
C MET A 89 -0.86 -3.41 -34.08
N SER A 90 -0.38 -2.73 -33.04
CA SER A 90 -0.51 -1.27 -32.94
C SER A 90 0.15 -0.56 -34.11
N GLY A 91 1.34 -0.99 -34.54
CA GLY A 91 2.02 -0.46 -35.71
C GLY A 91 1.32 -0.72 -37.05
N ARG A 92 0.48 -1.77 -37.15
CA ARG A 92 -0.28 -2.08 -38.37
C ARG A 92 -1.65 -1.39 -38.42
N LEU A 93 -2.31 -1.27 -37.27
CA LEU A 93 -3.70 -0.80 -37.18
C LEU A 93 -3.82 0.71 -36.93
N ASP A 94 -2.78 1.36 -36.40
CA ASP A 94 -2.74 2.81 -36.12
C ASP A 94 -3.95 3.31 -35.31
N VAL A 95 -4.24 2.63 -34.21
CA VAL A 95 -5.36 2.96 -33.30
C VAL A 95 -4.79 3.45 -31.97
N PRO A 96 -5.04 4.72 -31.57
CA PRO A 96 -4.47 5.30 -30.35
C PRO A 96 -4.72 4.46 -29.09
N ALA A 97 -5.93 3.94 -28.92
CA ALA A 97 -6.27 3.07 -27.80
C ALA A 97 -5.43 1.78 -27.78
N LEU A 98 -5.16 1.16 -28.92
CA LEU A 98 -4.34 -0.06 -28.98
C LEU A 98 -2.87 0.25 -28.71
N THR A 99 -2.37 1.37 -29.21
CA THR A 99 -1.02 1.86 -28.90
C THR A 99 -0.87 2.09 -27.39
N ALA A 100 -1.84 2.74 -26.76
CA ALA A 100 -1.82 2.98 -25.31
C ALA A 100 -1.83 1.68 -24.49
N LEU A 101 -2.67 0.70 -24.88
CA LEU A 101 -2.73 -0.61 -24.23
C LEU A 101 -1.45 -1.43 -24.43
N ALA A 102 -0.82 -1.33 -25.60
CA ALA A 102 0.48 -1.95 -25.85
C ALA A 102 1.57 -1.34 -24.95
N MET A 103 1.59 -0.01 -24.81
CA MET A 103 2.54 0.70 -23.95
C MET A 103 2.38 0.34 -22.49
N VAL A 104 1.14 0.28 -21.97
CA VAL A 104 0.93 -0.08 -20.55
C VAL A 104 1.32 -1.54 -20.26
N ALA A 105 1.02 -2.47 -21.16
CA ALA A 105 1.44 -3.86 -21.02
C ALA A 105 2.97 -4.01 -21.08
N GLU A 106 3.62 -3.26 -21.99
CA GLU A 106 5.08 -3.20 -22.07
C GLU A 106 5.71 -2.58 -20.82
N ALA A 107 5.09 -1.53 -20.26
CA ALA A 107 5.55 -0.91 -19.03
C ALA A 107 5.52 -1.91 -17.86
N ILE A 108 4.45 -2.69 -17.74
CA ILE A 108 4.34 -3.74 -16.71
C ILE A 108 5.46 -4.77 -16.87
N GLU A 109 5.66 -5.31 -18.08
CA GLU A 109 6.75 -6.26 -18.35
C GLU A 109 8.12 -5.65 -18.01
N ALA A 110 8.36 -4.40 -18.39
CA ALA A 110 9.59 -3.69 -18.08
C ALA A 110 9.81 -3.51 -16.56
N VAL A 111 8.74 -3.29 -15.77
CA VAL A 111 8.81 -3.26 -14.30
C VAL A 111 9.23 -4.61 -13.74
N TYR A 112 8.62 -5.72 -14.19
CA TYR A 112 9.02 -7.08 -13.78
C TYR A 112 10.48 -7.40 -14.15
N ALA A 113 10.93 -6.91 -15.30
CA ALA A 113 12.32 -7.02 -15.74
C ALA A 113 13.29 -6.06 -15.02
N GLY A 114 12.80 -5.14 -14.18
CA GLY A 114 13.61 -4.13 -13.48
C GLY A 114 14.13 -2.99 -14.39
N ARG A 115 13.57 -2.80 -15.59
CA ARG A 115 13.92 -1.74 -16.54
C ARG A 115 13.14 -0.45 -16.26
N MET A 116 13.34 0.13 -15.07
CA MET A 116 12.48 1.20 -14.55
C MET A 116 12.51 2.51 -15.33
N ALA A 117 13.63 2.87 -15.96
CA ALA A 117 13.69 4.07 -16.81
C ALA A 117 12.79 3.92 -18.06
N HIS A 118 12.81 2.73 -18.68
CA HIS A 118 11.96 2.40 -19.82
C HIS A 118 10.48 2.34 -19.43
N ALA A 119 10.19 1.63 -18.34
CA ALA A 119 8.83 1.56 -17.78
C ALA A 119 8.28 2.96 -17.47
N GLY A 120 9.07 3.81 -16.81
CA GLY A 120 8.67 5.17 -16.48
C GLY A 120 8.32 6.01 -17.70
N GLY A 121 9.14 5.95 -18.75
CA GLY A 121 8.85 6.65 -20.02
C GLY A 121 7.52 6.22 -20.63
N LEU A 122 7.26 4.90 -20.68
CA LEU A 122 6.01 4.35 -21.20
C LEU A 122 4.79 4.75 -20.34
N LEU A 123 4.92 4.70 -19.01
CA LEU A 123 3.86 5.09 -18.07
C LEU A 123 3.53 6.58 -18.17
N ASP A 124 4.50 7.42 -18.52
CA ASP A 124 4.27 8.85 -18.65
C ASP A 124 3.68 9.18 -20.04
N GLU A 125 4.17 8.54 -21.10
CA GLU A 125 3.72 8.76 -22.47
C GLU A 125 2.31 8.21 -22.72
N VAL A 126 1.94 7.07 -22.10
CA VAL A 126 0.59 6.49 -22.23
C VAL A 126 -0.51 7.43 -21.74
N MET A 127 -0.19 8.38 -20.86
CA MET A 127 -1.17 9.32 -20.32
C MET A 127 -1.56 10.42 -21.32
N LEU A 128 -0.71 10.69 -22.31
CA LEU A 128 -0.95 11.75 -23.31
C LEU A 128 -2.22 11.51 -24.15
N PRO A 129 -2.42 10.35 -24.80
CA PRO A 129 -3.64 10.09 -25.56
C PRO A 129 -4.90 10.01 -24.67
N LEU A 130 -4.75 9.63 -23.39
CA LEU A 130 -5.86 9.66 -22.41
C LEU A 130 -6.31 11.10 -22.14
N MET A 131 -5.36 12.03 -22.00
CA MET A 131 -5.67 13.45 -21.79
C MET A 131 -6.23 14.14 -23.03
N ALA A 132 -5.97 13.59 -24.22
CA ALA A 132 -6.51 14.08 -25.49
C ALA A 132 -7.90 13.50 -25.82
N ASP A 133 -8.49 12.66 -24.96
CA ASP A 133 -9.73 11.91 -25.20
C ASP A 133 -9.68 11.00 -26.45
N ASP A 134 -8.49 10.54 -26.84
CA ASP A 134 -8.28 9.64 -27.98
C ASP A 134 -8.52 8.16 -27.65
N VAL A 135 -8.73 7.84 -26.36
CA VAL A 135 -8.95 6.47 -25.88
C VAL A 135 -10.37 6.32 -25.33
N PRO A 136 -11.14 5.29 -25.75
CA PRO A 136 -12.48 5.06 -25.22
C PRO A 136 -12.48 4.91 -23.70
N ILE A 137 -13.51 5.48 -23.07
CA ILE A 137 -13.60 5.64 -21.60
C ILE A 137 -13.34 4.36 -20.80
N ASP A 138 -13.83 3.22 -21.28
CA ASP A 138 -13.67 1.92 -20.61
C ASP A 138 -12.20 1.50 -20.51
N TRP A 139 -11.41 1.77 -21.56
CA TRP A 139 -9.98 1.44 -21.63
C TRP A 139 -9.11 2.51 -20.98
N ALA A 140 -9.48 3.78 -21.12
CA ALA A 140 -8.77 4.89 -20.49
C ALA A 140 -8.71 4.70 -18.97
N GLY A 141 -9.83 4.29 -18.36
CA GLY A 141 -9.87 4.08 -16.93
C GLY A 141 -9.16 2.81 -16.44
N ASP A 142 -9.10 1.74 -17.24
CA ASP A 142 -8.26 0.57 -16.96
C ASP A 142 -6.77 0.96 -16.95
N ILE A 143 -6.34 1.73 -17.95
CA ILE A 143 -4.98 2.28 -18.05
C ILE A 143 -4.66 3.16 -16.83
N TYR A 144 -5.55 4.09 -16.46
CA TYR A 144 -5.36 4.93 -15.26
C TYR A 144 -5.15 4.08 -14.01
N CYS A 145 -6.05 3.13 -13.74
CA CYS A 145 -5.95 2.29 -12.56
C CYS A 145 -4.67 1.43 -12.56
N ILE A 146 -4.23 0.90 -13.71
CA ILE A 146 -2.96 0.17 -13.82
C ILE A 146 -1.76 1.08 -13.56
N VAL A 147 -1.68 2.25 -14.21
CA VAL A 147 -0.57 3.20 -14.04
C VAL A 147 -0.44 3.60 -12.57
N LEU A 148 -1.56 3.94 -11.93
CA LEU A 148 -1.60 4.30 -10.52
C LEU A 148 -1.18 3.15 -9.61
N HIS A 149 -1.64 1.93 -9.89
CA HIS A 149 -1.22 0.75 -9.14
C HIS A 149 0.27 0.45 -9.28
N VAL A 150 0.82 0.53 -10.49
CA VAL A 150 2.25 0.33 -10.72
C VAL A 150 3.05 1.38 -9.95
N CYS A 151 2.68 2.66 -10.05
CA CYS A 151 3.33 3.73 -9.29
C CYS A 151 3.26 3.46 -7.77
N HIS A 152 2.11 3.02 -7.26
CA HIS A 152 1.96 2.63 -5.87
C HIS A 152 2.90 1.47 -5.51
N LYS A 153 2.90 0.39 -6.29
CA LYS A 153 3.71 -0.83 -6.09
C LYS A 153 5.22 -0.54 -6.06
N VAL A 154 5.71 0.35 -6.92
CA VAL A 154 7.13 0.75 -6.97
C VAL A 154 7.48 1.92 -6.03
N ALA A 155 6.53 2.35 -5.20
CA ALA A 155 6.68 3.45 -4.25
C ALA A 155 7.13 4.77 -4.91
N ASP A 156 6.46 5.14 -6.01
CA ASP A 156 6.67 6.40 -6.73
C ASP A 156 5.45 7.33 -6.54
N LEU A 157 5.28 7.86 -5.32
CA LEU A 157 4.17 8.74 -4.98
C LEU A 157 4.17 10.07 -5.75
N PRO A 158 5.30 10.71 -6.10
CA PRO A 158 5.30 11.92 -6.92
C PRO A 158 4.62 11.69 -8.27
N ARG A 159 5.00 10.62 -8.98
CA ARG A 159 4.36 10.23 -10.24
C ARG A 159 2.90 9.86 -10.03
N MET A 160 2.61 9.03 -9.02
CA MET A 160 1.24 8.62 -8.69
C MET A 160 0.33 9.83 -8.44
N ARG A 161 0.80 10.83 -7.70
CA ARG A 161 0.06 12.07 -7.37
C ARG A 161 -0.20 12.91 -8.61
N ALA A 162 0.78 13.05 -9.50
CA ALA A 162 0.61 13.75 -10.77
C ALA A 162 -0.50 13.10 -11.62
N TRP A 163 -0.50 11.77 -11.72
CA TRP A 163 -1.49 11.05 -12.51
C TRP A 163 -2.87 10.96 -11.85
N VAL A 164 -2.94 10.90 -10.51
CA VAL A 164 -4.20 11.10 -9.77
C VAL A 164 -4.81 12.45 -10.10
N HIS A 165 -4.02 13.53 -10.06
CA HIS A 165 -4.52 14.87 -10.38
C HIS A 165 -4.96 15.01 -11.84
N SER A 166 -4.26 14.33 -12.76
CA SER A 166 -4.69 14.25 -14.17
C SER A 166 -6.04 13.56 -14.30
N MET A 167 -6.19 12.40 -13.67
CA MET A 167 -7.42 11.62 -13.67
C MET A 167 -8.60 12.40 -13.10
N GLU A 168 -8.42 13.10 -11.98
CA GLU A 168 -9.48 13.91 -11.36
C GLU A 168 -10.01 14.99 -12.30
N ARG A 169 -9.11 15.67 -13.02
CA ARG A 169 -9.50 16.68 -14.03
C ARG A 169 -10.24 16.05 -15.20
N TRP A 170 -9.78 14.90 -15.68
CA TRP A 170 -10.43 14.17 -16.76
C TRP A 170 -11.84 13.68 -16.36
N CYS A 171 -11.99 13.05 -15.19
CA CYS A 171 -13.30 12.61 -14.69
C CYS A 171 -14.29 13.77 -14.52
N ALA A 172 -13.82 14.91 -14.02
CA ALA A 172 -14.65 16.11 -13.87
C ALA A 172 -15.12 16.67 -15.23
N ALA A 173 -14.28 16.61 -16.26
CA ALA A 173 -14.63 17.06 -17.61
C ALA A 173 -15.58 16.09 -18.34
N ALA A 174 -15.38 14.78 -18.14
CA ALA A 174 -16.15 13.73 -18.81
C ALA A 174 -17.54 13.46 -18.20
N GLY A 175 -17.86 14.04 -17.02
CA GLY A 175 -19.13 13.81 -16.32
C GLY A 175 -19.33 12.35 -15.87
N SER A 176 -18.24 11.59 -15.69
CA SER A 176 -18.26 10.17 -15.38
C SER A 176 -18.07 9.92 -13.88
N ASP A 177 -19.13 10.15 -13.10
CA ASP A 177 -19.16 9.86 -11.65
C ASP A 177 -18.84 8.37 -11.37
N THR A 178 -19.18 7.48 -12.30
CA THR A 178 -18.93 6.04 -12.20
C THR A 178 -17.47 5.64 -12.26
N TYR A 179 -16.61 6.37 -13.00
CA TYR A 179 -15.18 6.04 -13.08
C TYR A 179 -14.36 6.71 -11.98
N GLY A 180 -14.82 7.87 -11.47
CA GLY A 180 -14.27 8.48 -10.27
C GLY A 180 -14.18 7.49 -9.10
N GLY A 181 -15.20 6.65 -8.93
CA GLY A 181 -15.27 5.66 -7.85
C GLY A 181 -14.25 4.51 -7.94
N VAL A 182 -13.89 4.05 -9.15
CA VAL A 182 -13.08 2.83 -9.32
C VAL A 182 -11.61 3.04 -8.91
N CYS A 183 -11.06 4.21 -9.20
CA CYS A 183 -9.69 4.54 -8.81
C CYS A 183 -9.64 5.40 -7.51
N ASP A 184 -10.75 5.53 -6.76
CA ASP A 184 -10.78 6.28 -5.48
C ASP A 184 -9.81 5.71 -4.46
N VAL A 185 -9.61 4.39 -4.45
CA VAL A 185 -8.62 3.74 -3.57
C VAL A 185 -7.22 4.29 -3.82
N HIS A 186 -6.81 4.46 -5.08
CA HIS A 186 -5.51 5.04 -5.41
C HIS A 186 -5.40 6.52 -5.01
N ARG A 187 -6.49 7.28 -5.13
CA ARG A 187 -6.54 8.67 -4.63
C ARG A 187 -6.31 8.71 -3.11
N LEU A 188 -6.96 7.81 -2.38
CA LEU A 188 -6.84 7.70 -0.94
C LEU A 188 -5.46 7.16 -0.51
N GLN A 189 -4.84 6.26 -1.27
CA GLN A 189 -3.45 5.83 -1.07
C GLN A 189 -2.46 7.00 -1.18
N VAL A 190 -2.64 7.90 -2.15
CA VAL A 190 -1.81 9.12 -2.27
C VAL A 190 -2.02 10.06 -1.09
N ARG A 191 -3.25 10.18 -0.59
CA ARG A 191 -3.59 11.01 0.57
C ARG A 191 -3.10 10.43 1.89
N ALA A 192 -2.90 9.11 1.99
CA ALA A 192 -2.30 8.47 3.16
C ALA A 192 -0.91 9.02 3.52
N ALA A 193 -0.18 9.57 2.55
CA ALA A 193 1.11 10.20 2.81
C ALA A 193 1.00 11.55 3.55
N THR A 194 -0.12 12.27 3.41
CA THR A 194 -0.23 13.69 3.79
C THR A 194 -1.33 14.03 4.79
N ASP A 195 -2.42 13.25 4.79
CA ASP A 195 -3.68 13.62 5.42
C ASP A 195 -3.83 13.13 6.86
N ASP A 196 -4.82 13.68 7.55
CA ASP A 196 -5.33 13.16 8.82
C ASP A 196 -5.95 11.77 8.65
N TYR A 197 -5.52 10.82 9.49
CA TYR A 197 -5.87 9.41 9.35
C TYR A 197 -7.31 9.12 9.79
N GLU A 198 -7.92 9.97 10.62
CA GLU A 198 -9.33 9.81 11.00
C GLU A 198 -10.27 10.03 9.81
N THR A 199 -10.04 11.11 9.07
CA THR A 199 -10.79 11.41 7.85
C THR A 199 -10.55 10.35 6.78
N LEU A 200 -9.29 9.93 6.63
CA LEU A 200 -8.88 8.93 5.66
C LEU A 200 -9.51 7.55 5.93
N GLU A 201 -9.59 7.13 7.20
CA GLU A 201 -10.19 5.85 7.60
C GLU A 201 -11.63 5.73 7.10
N ASN A 202 -12.45 6.77 7.34
CA ASN A 202 -13.86 6.77 6.95
C ASN A 202 -14.01 6.72 5.43
N GLN A 203 -13.17 7.45 4.69
CA GLN A 203 -13.19 7.48 3.23
C GLN A 203 -12.77 6.14 2.62
N LEU A 204 -11.70 5.51 3.15
CA LEU A 204 -11.26 4.19 2.72
C LEU A 204 -12.32 3.12 2.98
N ALA A 205 -12.96 3.14 4.16
CA ALA A 205 -14.02 2.19 4.48
C ALA A 205 -15.20 2.29 3.50
N GLY A 206 -15.66 3.52 3.22
CA GLY A 206 -16.74 3.77 2.26
C GLY A 206 -16.36 3.37 0.82
N ALA A 207 -15.23 3.85 0.32
CA ALA A 207 -14.77 3.56 -1.04
C ALA A 207 -14.57 2.06 -1.27
N SER A 208 -13.90 1.37 -0.34
CA SER A 208 -13.65 -0.07 -0.46
C SER A 208 -14.94 -0.88 -0.46
N GLN A 209 -15.91 -0.53 0.41
CA GLN A 209 -17.19 -1.22 0.46
C GLN A 209 -18.02 -1.03 -0.81
N MET A 210 -18.01 0.17 -1.40
CA MET A 210 -18.71 0.42 -2.68
C MET A 210 -18.10 -0.40 -3.83
N LEU A 211 -16.79 -0.65 -3.79
CA LEU A 211 -16.08 -1.36 -4.84
C LEU A 211 -16.18 -2.88 -4.77
N GLU A 212 -16.56 -3.50 -3.65
CA GLU A 212 -16.58 -4.97 -3.50
C GLU A 212 -17.31 -5.71 -4.63
N SER A 213 -18.40 -5.15 -5.15
CA SER A 213 -19.19 -5.75 -6.23
C SER A 213 -18.86 -5.25 -7.65
N VAL A 214 -17.99 -4.24 -7.74
CA VAL A 214 -17.68 -3.51 -8.98
C VAL A 214 -16.24 -3.80 -9.42
N ASN A 215 -15.30 -3.75 -8.49
CA ASN A 215 -13.88 -4.02 -8.67
C ASN A 215 -13.32 -4.65 -7.38
N SER A 216 -13.28 -5.98 -7.32
CA SER A 216 -12.91 -6.73 -6.11
C SER A 216 -11.44 -6.52 -5.73
N TRP A 217 -10.58 -6.36 -6.73
CA TRP A 217 -9.16 -6.11 -6.53
C TRP A 217 -8.91 -4.72 -5.93
N ALA A 218 -9.52 -3.66 -6.48
CA ALA A 218 -9.41 -2.32 -5.92
C ALA A 218 -10.02 -2.26 -4.51
N ALA A 219 -11.14 -2.94 -4.28
CA ALA A 219 -11.71 -3.07 -2.93
C ALA A 219 -10.73 -3.74 -1.95
N GLY A 220 -10.06 -4.81 -2.38
CA GLY A 220 -9.03 -5.50 -1.58
C GLY A 220 -7.86 -4.59 -1.21
N GLU A 221 -7.31 -3.84 -2.18
CA GLU A 221 -6.27 -2.83 -1.96
C GLU A 221 -6.73 -1.72 -1.00
N GLY A 222 -7.99 -1.32 -1.10
CA GLY A 222 -8.61 -0.35 -0.21
C GLY A 222 -8.74 -0.87 1.23
N PHE A 223 -9.14 -2.13 1.41
CA PHE A 223 -9.17 -2.77 2.73
C PHE A 223 -7.78 -2.98 3.31
N TYR A 224 -6.78 -3.28 2.48
CA TYR A 224 -5.39 -3.33 2.91
C TYR A 224 -4.94 -1.97 3.45
N GLN A 225 -5.16 -0.89 2.69
CA GLN A 225 -4.83 0.47 3.11
C GLN A 225 -5.62 0.89 4.38
N LEU A 226 -6.89 0.49 4.50
CA LEU A 226 -7.68 0.71 5.70
C LEU A 226 -7.07 -0.01 6.92
N GLY A 227 -6.56 -1.22 6.72
CA GLY A 227 -5.83 -1.97 7.74
C GLY A 227 -4.56 -1.24 8.21
N GLU A 228 -3.77 -0.70 7.27
CA GLU A 228 -2.59 0.11 7.60
C GLU A 228 -2.98 1.36 8.40
N VAL A 229 -3.99 2.10 7.95
CA VAL A 229 -4.48 3.30 8.64
C VAL A 229 -4.91 2.96 10.06
N ARG A 230 -5.73 1.92 10.25
CA ARG A 230 -6.19 1.50 11.59
C ARG A 230 -5.06 0.99 12.46
N ARG A 231 -4.10 0.25 11.90
CA ARG A 231 -2.89 -0.21 12.60
C ARG A 231 -2.12 1.00 13.14
N LEU A 232 -1.91 2.01 12.32
CA LEU A 232 -1.19 3.24 12.69
C LEU A 232 -1.97 4.12 13.67
N ARG A 233 -3.31 4.10 13.62
CA ARG A 233 -4.17 4.76 14.62
C ARG A 233 -4.28 3.99 15.95
N GLY A 234 -3.70 2.80 16.06
CA GLY A 234 -3.78 1.96 17.26
C GLY A 234 -5.07 1.12 17.37
N ASP A 235 -5.94 1.09 16.35
CA ASP A 235 -7.11 0.20 16.29
C ASP A 235 -6.72 -1.19 15.77
N ALA A 236 -6.12 -1.99 16.65
CA ALA A 236 -5.65 -3.33 16.31
C ALA A 236 -6.76 -4.27 15.81
N ASP A 237 -7.93 -4.25 16.45
CA ASP A 237 -9.03 -5.16 16.07
C ASP A 237 -9.62 -4.78 14.72
N GLY A 238 -9.84 -3.47 14.49
CA GLY A 238 -10.33 -2.97 13.21
C GLY A 238 -9.31 -3.15 12.09
N ALA A 239 -8.00 -3.11 12.39
CA ALA A 239 -6.95 -3.42 11.43
C ALA A 239 -6.97 -4.90 11.00
N PHE A 240 -7.03 -5.84 11.94
CA PHE A 240 -7.18 -7.27 11.62
C PHE A 240 -8.45 -7.55 10.80
N ALA A 241 -9.57 -6.92 11.15
CA ALA A 241 -10.81 -7.06 10.38
C ALA A 241 -10.67 -6.53 8.94
N ALA A 242 -9.98 -5.41 8.74
CA ALA A 242 -9.72 -4.87 7.42
C ALA A 242 -8.76 -5.76 6.61
N TYR A 243 -7.66 -6.24 7.21
CA TYR A 243 -6.75 -7.20 6.59
C TYR A 243 -7.44 -8.52 6.21
N ALA A 244 -8.36 -9.02 7.05
CA ALA A 244 -9.13 -10.21 6.72
C ALA A 244 -10.03 -10.01 5.48
N ARG A 245 -10.61 -8.81 5.31
CA ARG A 245 -11.37 -8.46 4.09
C ARG A 245 -10.47 -8.34 2.87
N ALA A 246 -9.31 -7.69 3.00
CA ALA A 246 -8.31 -7.64 1.93
C ALA A 246 -7.93 -9.05 1.46
N ARG A 247 -7.67 -9.96 2.40
CA ARG A 247 -7.38 -11.38 2.13
C ARG A 247 -8.54 -12.10 1.46
N ALA A 248 -9.77 -11.87 1.90
CA ALA A 248 -10.96 -12.43 1.26
C ALA A 248 -11.12 -11.97 -0.20
N SER A 249 -10.60 -10.78 -0.53
CA SER A 249 -10.51 -10.23 -1.89
C SER A 249 -9.24 -10.64 -2.65
N GLY A 250 -8.41 -11.54 -2.10
CA GLY A 250 -7.20 -12.05 -2.75
C GLY A 250 -5.94 -11.20 -2.56
N ILE A 251 -5.98 -10.16 -1.72
CA ILE A 251 -4.82 -9.32 -1.41
C ILE A 251 -4.14 -9.83 -0.13
N ASP A 252 -2.87 -10.19 -0.21
CA ASP A 252 -2.10 -10.58 0.98
C ASP A 252 -1.86 -9.35 1.87
N PRO A 253 -2.31 -9.33 3.15
CA PRO A 253 -2.16 -8.17 4.02
C PRO A 253 -0.75 -8.02 4.62
N GLN A 254 0.25 -8.70 4.07
CA GLN A 254 1.65 -8.51 4.46
C GLN A 254 2.24 -7.27 3.77
N PRO A 255 3.10 -6.49 4.46
CA PRO A 255 3.66 -6.75 5.80
C PRO A 255 2.81 -6.21 6.97
N GLY A 256 1.68 -5.57 6.69
CA GLY A 256 0.85 -4.88 7.68
C GLY A 256 0.40 -5.73 8.85
N GLU A 257 -0.07 -6.94 8.57
CA GLU A 257 -0.52 -7.88 9.60
C GLU A 257 0.65 -8.33 10.50
N ALA A 258 1.82 -8.62 9.92
CA ALA A 258 3.02 -8.95 10.70
C ALA A 258 3.50 -7.77 11.57
N LEU A 259 3.52 -6.54 11.05
CA LEU A 259 3.84 -5.35 11.84
C LEU A 259 2.85 -5.16 13.00
N LEU A 260 1.56 -5.38 12.77
CA LEU A 260 0.54 -5.30 13.81
C LEU A 260 0.77 -6.34 14.92
N ARG A 261 1.05 -7.60 14.55
CA ARG A 261 1.41 -8.67 15.51
C ARG A 261 2.67 -8.32 16.28
N CYS A 262 3.71 -7.80 15.62
CA CYS A 262 4.95 -7.38 16.25
C CYS A 262 4.70 -6.28 17.30
N GLY A 263 3.87 -5.28 16.96
CA GLY A 263 3.47 -4.22 17.90
C GLY A 263 2.67 -4.72 19.12
N ARG A 264 2.01 -5.88 19.02
CA ARG A 264 1.34 -6.56 20.15
C ARG A 264 2.27 -7.43 21.00
N GLY A 265 3.55 -7.52 20.65
CA GLY A 265 4.52 -8.40 21.31
C GLY A 265 4.53 -9.83 20.76
N GLU A 266 3.77 -10.13 19.72
CA GLU A 266 3.70 -11.45 19.07
C GLU A 266 4.81 -11.60 18.00
N SER A 267 6.03 -11.17 18.32
CA SER A 267 7.12 -11.02 17.35
C SER A 267 7.53 -12.33 16.65
N GLN A 268 7.35 -13.48 17.29
CA GLN A 268 7.59 -14.79 16.65
C GLN A 268 6.54 -15.16 15.61
N ALA A 269 5.26 -14.88 15.87
CA ALA A 269 4.20 -15.11 14.89
C ALA A 269 4.34 -14.15 13.71
N ALA A 270 4.57 -12.87 14.00
CA ALA A 270 4.88 -11.83 13.00
C ALA A 270 6.03 -12.26 12.06
N TRP A 271 7.11 -12.79 12.64
CA TRP A 271 8.26 -13.26 11.88
C TRP A 271 7.93 -14.44 10.96
N THR A 272 7.21 -15.44 11.48
CA THR A 272 6.80 -16.61 10.70
C THR A 272 5.93 -16.20 9.51
N ASP A 273 4.91 -15.38 9.74
CA ASP A 273 3.99 -14.92 8.69
C ASP A 273 4.73 -14.14 7.60
N LEU A 274 5.60 -13.20 8.00
CA LEU A 274 6.38 -12.40 7.06
C LEU A 274 7.40 -13.25 6.28
N HIS A 275 8.00 -14.25 6.91
CA HIS A 275 8.94 -15.15 6.24
C HIS A 275 8.29 -15.99 5.13
N VAL A 276 7.06 -16.45 5.36
CA VAL A 276 6.28 -17.17 4.34
C VAL A 276 6.02 -16.26 3.15
N ALA A 277 5.55 -15.02 3.40
CA ALA A 277 5.31 -14.04 2.34
C ALA A 277 6.60 -13.69 1.57
N LEU A 278 7.70 -13.43 2.28
CA LEU A 278 9.02 -13.18 1.68
C LEU A 278 9.47 -14.33 0.76
N SER A 279 9.24 -15.58 1.18
CA SER A 279 9.68 -16.77 0.43
C SER A 279 8.86 -17.00 -0.83
N ALA A 280 7.59 -16.58 -0.83
CA ALA A 280 6.69 -16.68 -1.98
C ALA A 280 6.78 -15.46 -2.92
N ALA A 281 7.28 -14.32 -2.44
CA ALA A 281 7.26 -13.07 -3.19
C ALA A 281 8.26 -13.03 -4.35
N GLY A 282 7.79 -12.60 -5.52
CA GLY A 282 8.65 -12.18 -6.62
C GLY A 282 9.49 -10.94 -6.26
N ARG A 283 10.46 -10.59 -7.11
CA ARG A 283 11.44 -9.53 -6.81
C ARG A 283 10.81 -8.19 -6.42
N LEU A 284 9.75 -7.78 -7.13
CA LEU A 284 9.06 -6.52 -6.85
C LEU A 284 8.26 -6.57 -5.53
N ASP A 285 7.40 -7.57 -5.34
CA ASP A 285 6.60 -7.68 -4.11
C ASP A 285 7.48 -7.85 -2.88
N ARG A 286 8.62 -8.53 -3.03
CA ARG A 286 9.62 -8.69 -1.97
C ARG A 286 10.17 -7.34 -1.49
N MET A 287 10.35 -6.35 -2.37
CA MET A 287 10.76 -5.00 -1.97
C MET A 287 9.81 -4.36 -0.96
N ARG A 288 8.50 -4.63 -1.05
CA ARG A 288 7.49 -4.09 -0.14
C ARG A 288 7.48 -4.75 1.23
N LEU A 289 8.14 -5.91 1.37
CA LEU A 289 8.22 -6.68 2.61
C LEU A 289 9.50 -6.37 3.39
N LEU A 290 10.60 -6.00 2.70
CA LEU A 290 11.93 -5.96 3.31
C LEU A 290 12.08 -4.90 4.41
N ARG A 291 11.44 -3.73 4.32
CA ARG A 291 11.52 -2.72 5.41
C ARG A 291 10.95 -3.27 6.72
N ALA A 292 9.77 -3.88 6.64
CA ALA A 292 9.14 -4.53 7.79
C ALA A 292 9.96 -5.73 8.29
N ALA A 293 10.62 -6.47 7.40
CA ALA A 293 11.50 -7.57 7.77
C ALA A 293 12.69 -7.08 8.60
N VAL A 294 13.28 -5.94 8.24
CA VAL A 294 14.32 -5.28 9.03
C VAL A 294 13.77 -4.87 10.39
N GLU A 295 12.62 -4.20 10.44
CA GLU A 295 11.99 -3.74 11.69
C GLU A 295 11.71 -4.90 12.66
N ILE A 296 11.07 -5.96 12.18
CA ILE A 296 10.72 -7.14 13.00
C ILE A 296 12.00 -7.88 13.45
N ALA A 297 13.01 -8.00 12.58
CA ALA A 297 14.29 -8.59 12.95
C ALA A 297 14.98 -7.79 14.06
N LEU A 298 14.99 -6.45 13.97
CA LEU A 298 15.55 -5.57 15.00
C LEU A 298 14.78 -5.67 16.32
N ALA A 299 13.44 -5.72 16.29
CA ALA A 299 12.61 -5.91 17.48
C ALA A 299 12.87 -7.26 18.19
N ARG A 300 13.36 -8.25 17.45
CA ARG A 300 13.74 -9.58 17.97
C ARG A 300 15.22 -9.69 18.34
N GLY A 301 16.01 -8.63 18.18
CA GLY A 301 17.46 -8.66 18.38
C GLY A 301 18.23 -9.52 17.36
N GLN A 302 17.62 -9.84 16.22
CA GLN A 302 18.22 -10.65 15.15
C GLN A 302 19.01 -9.76 14.18
N PHE A 303 20.14 -9.23 14.65
CA PHE A 303 20.91 -8.22 13.90
C PHE A 303 21.46 -8.71 12.55
N GLU A 304 21.83 -9.99 12.43
CA GLU A 304 22.33 -10.54 11.16
C GLU A 304 21.23 -10.66 10.11
N ASP A 305 20.02 -11.04 10.52
CA ASP A 305 18.87 -11.07 9.62
C ASP A 305 18.47 -9.65 9.19
N ALA A 306 18.46 -8.69 10.14
CA ALA A 306 18.19 -7.28 9.85
C ALA A 306 19.22 -6.71 8.85
N GLU A 307 20.50 -6.99 9.05
CA GLU A 307 21.58 -6.56 8.14
C GLU A 307 21.43 -7.20 6.75
N ARG A 308 21.08 -8.50 6.68
CA ARG A 308 20.83 -9.20 5.41
C ARG A 308 19.69 -8.56 4.63
N TYR A 309 18.54 -8.36 5.26
CA TYR A 309 17.37 -7.77 4.58
C TYR A 309 17.59 -6.29 4.23
N CYS A 310 18.34 -5.55 5.05
CA CYS A 310 18.71 -4.19 4.73
C CYS A 310 19.59 -4.10 3.48
N ARG A 311 20.61 -4.96 3.35
CA ARG A 311 21.43 -5.05 2.12
C ARG A 311 20.63 -5.45 0.90
N GLU A 312 19.70 -6.38 1.06
CA GLU A 312 18.82 -6.78 -0.01
C GLU A 312 17.94 -5.61 -0.49
N LEU A 313 17.38 -4.85 0.45
CA LEU A 313 16.58 -3.67 0.17
C LEU A 313 17.39 -2.57 -0.54
N GLU A 314 18.65 -2.36 -0.14
CA GLU A 314 19.57 -1.43 -0.82
C GLU A 314 19.88 -1.86 -2.25
N GLY A 315 20.17 -3.15 -2.46
CA GLY A 315 20.41 -3.70 -3.80
C GLY A 315 19.21 -3.53 -4.72
N GLY A 316 18.01 -3.83 -4.22
CA GLY A 316 16.78 -3.59 -4.96
C GLY A 316 16.50 -2.11 -5.19
N ALA A 317 16.73 -1.24 -4.20
CA ALA A 317 16.55 0.20 -4.35
C ALA A 317 17.49 0.79 -5.42
N ALA A 318 18.72 0.28 -5.54
CA ALA A 318 19.64 0.64 -6.61
C ALA A 318 19.17 0.14 -7.99
N GLN A 319 18.62 -1.07 -8.06
CA GLN A 319 18.10 -1.64 -9.31
C GLN A 319 16.84 -0.93 -9.81
N PHE A 320 15.85 -0.72 -8.93
CA PHE A 320 14.58 -0.09 -9.29
C PHE A 320 14.69 1.43 -9.39
N GLY A 321 15.54 2.07 -8.58
CA GLY A 321 15.82 3.49 -8.70
C GLY A 321 14.64 4.43 -8.41
N THR A 322 13.63 3.98 -7.66
CA THR A 322 12.53 4.84 -7.22
C THR A 322 12.86 5.55 -5.91
N ALA A 323 12.32 6.76 -5.74
CA ALA A 323 12.56 7.55 -4.53
C ALA A 323 12.01 6.87 -3.26
N GLY A 324 10.86 6.19 -3.34
CA GLY A 324 10.32 5.44 -2.20
C GLY A 324 11.23 4.29 -1.76
N PHE A 325 11.73 3.45 -2.68
CA PHE A 325 12.62 2.36 -2.31
C PHE A 325 13.97 2.85 -1.79
N ARG A 326 14.52 3.94 -2.34
CA ARG A 326 15.73 4.58 -1.77
C ARG A 326 15.49 5.10 -0.35
N GLY A 327 14.34 5.73 -0.11
CA GLY A 327 13.94 6.19 1.22
C GLY A 327 13.83 5.03 2.21
N TRP A 328 13.17 3.94 1.83
CA TRP A 328 13.03 2.74 2.67
C TRP A 328 14.38 2.08 2.99
N ALA A 329 15.27 1.96 2.00
CA ALA A 329 16.61 1.41 2.18
C ALA A 329 17.43 2.25 3.17
N ALA A 330 17.46 3.57 2.97
CA ALA A 330 18.19 4.49 3.83
C ALA A 330 17.63 4.51 5.27
N HIS A 331 16.29 4.45 5.42
CA HIS A 331 15.63 4.35 6.71
C HIS A 331 16.02 3.05 7.42
N ALA A 332 15.89 1.90 6.75
CA ALA A 332 16.28 0.60 7.30
C ALA A 332 17.75 0.57 7.72
N ARG A 333 18.65 1.12 6.89
CA ARG A 333 20.08 1.22 7.18
C ARG A 333 20.34 2.07 8.43
N GLY A 334 19.70 3.24 8.52
CA GLY A 334 19.74 4.09 9.70
C GLY A 334 19.32 3.37 10.97
N ALA A 335 18.19 2.67 10.96
CA ALA A 335 17.70 1.87 12.08
C ALA A 335 18.70 0.78 12.53
N VAL A 336 19.31 0.06 11.57
CA VAL A 336 20.35 -0.94 11.84
C VAL A 336 21.59 -0.31 12.48
N HIS A 337 22.03 0.86 11.99
CA HIS A 337 23.17 1.58 12.58
C HIS A 337 22.89 2.01 14.02
N VAL A 338 21.70 2.59 14.30
CA VAL A 338 21.30 2.97 15.65
C VAL A 338 21.36 1.78 16.60
N ARG A 339 20.80 0.63 16.20
CA ARG A 339 20.77 -0.59 17.03
C ARG A 339 22.16 -1.21 17.24
N ARG A 340 23.11 -0.95 16.34
CA ARG A 340 24.52 -1.34 16.48
C ARG A 340 25.38 -0.29 17.19
N GLY A 341 24.80 0.81 17.69
CA GLY A 341 25.53 1.88 18.38
C GLY A 341 26.37 2.77 17.45
N ARG A 342 26.18 2.68 16.12
CA ARG A 342 26.92 3.46 15.11
C ARG A 342 26.18 4.75 14.79
N TYR A 343 26.07 5.63 15.78
CA TYR A 343 25.13 6.76 15.73
C TYR A 343 25.45 7.80 14.66
N ALA A 344 26.72 8.11 14.39
CA ALA A 344 27.11 9.04 13.34
C ALA A 344 26.71 8.52 11.93
N GLU A 345 27.05 7.27 11.62
CA GLU A 345 26.63 6.60 10.37
C GLU A 345 25.10 6.49 10.24
N ALA A 346 24.40 6.34 11.37
CA ALA A 346 22.95 6.32 11.39
C ALA A 346 22.38 7.66 10.92
N LEU A 347 22.89 8.79 11.43
CA LEU A 347 22.42 10.13 11.06
C LEU A 347 22.61 10.42 9.57
N ASP A 348 23.72 9.99 8.96
CA ASP A 348 23.94 10.13 7.51
C ASP A 348 22.87 9.38 6.70
N SER A 349 22.58 8.15 7.10
CA SER A 349 21.57 7.29 6.46
C SER A 349 20.15 7.84 6.65
N LEU A 350 19.81 8.29 7.86
CA LEU A 350 18.51 8.86 8.21
C LEU A 350 18.28 10.21 7.50
N ALA A 351 19.33 11.04 7.36
CA ALA A 351 19.27 12.26 6.57
C ALA A 351 19.02 11.98 5.08
N ALA A 352 19.57 10.89 4.54
CA ALA A 352 19.26 10.43 3.19
C ALA A 352 17.79 10.00 3.05
N ALA A 353 17.27 9.25 4.04
CA ALA A 353 15.85 8.87 4.07
C ALA A 353 14.92 10.10 4.09
N LEU A 354 15.21 11.12 4.92
CA LEU A 354 14.42 12.35 4.96
C LEU A 354 14.40 13.11 3.62
N ARG A 355 15.50 13.11 2.85
CA ARG A 355 15.49 13.74 1.52
C ARG A 355 14.50 13.06 0.59
N GLU A 356 14.50 11.73 0.54
CA GLU A 356 13.56 10.97 -0.29
C GLU A 356 12.11 11.12 0.21
N TYR A 357 11.88 11.03 1.53
CA TYR A 357 10.53 11.18 2.09
C TYR A 357 9.96 12.60 1.92
N ARG A 358 10.80 13.64 1.87
CA ARG A 358 10.36 15.00 1.51
C ARG A 358 9.90 15.06 0.05
N THR A 359 10.62 14.42 -0.87
CA THR A 359 10.21 14.31 -2.28
C THR A 359 8.89 13.54 -2.41
N GLN A 360 8.73 12.46 -1.66
CA GLN A 360 7.51 11.64 -1.64
C GLN A 360 6.33 12.32 -0.91
N GLN A 361 6.63 13.30 -0.05
CA GLN A 361 5.72 13.87 0.95
C GLN A 361 5.18 12.83 1.96
N SER A 362 5.99 11.82 2.28
CA SER A 362 5.67 10.74 3.23
C SER A 362 5.84 11.22 4.66
N ARG A 363 4.77 11.78 5.25
CA ARG A 363 4.84 12.43 6.58
C ARG A 363 5.05 11.43 7.71
N TYR A 364 4.33 10.30 7.68
CA TYR A 364 4.45 9.27 8.71
C TYR A 364 5.88 8.70 8.78
N GLU A 365 6.44 8.29 7.65
CA GLU A 365 7.81 7.76 7.60
C GLU A 365 8.85 8.83 7.96
N SER A 366 8.58 10.11 7.66
CA SER A 366 9.44 11.21 8.13
C SER A 366 9.47 11.29 9.66
N ALA A 367 8.32 11.10 10.33
CA ALA A 367 8.25 11.08 11.79
C ALA A 367 9.00 9.88 12.37
N GLU A 368 8.87 8.69 11.77
CA GLU A 368 9.65 7.50 12.18
C GLU A 368 11.16 7.77 12.08
N VAL A 369 11.61 8.43 11.01
CA VAL A 369 13.03 8.79 10.83
C VAL A 369 13.50 9.77 11.91
N TYR A 370 12.71 10.79 12.25
CA TYR A 370 13.06 11.70 13.36
C TYR A 370 13.14 10.96 14.69
N GLU A 371 12.30 9.95 14.97
CA GLU A 371 12.45 9.14 16.19
C GLU A 371 13.77 8.36 16.21
N TRP A 372 14.18 7.79 15.08
CA TRP A 372 15.49 7.15 14.97
C TRP A 372 16.65 8.13 15.14
N MET A 373 16.54 9.35 14.58
CA MET A 373 17.54 10.40 14.74
C MET A 373 17.64 10.85 16.20
N ALA A 374 16.51 10.96 16.91
CA ALA A 374 16.49 11.27 18.33
C ALA A 374 17.27 10.23 19.17
N ILE A 375 17.13 8.94 18.85
CA ILE A 375 17.90 7.88 19.50
C ILE A 375 19.40 8.02 19.18
N ALA A 376 19.75 8.33 17.91
CA ALA A 376 21.13 8.51 17.49
C ALA A 376 21.80 9.72 18.16
N HIS A 377 21.15 10.89 18.17
CA HIS A 377 21.65 12.09 18.85
C HIS A 377 21.83 11.87 20.35
N ARG A 378 20.88 11.19 21.02
CA ARG A 378 21.04 10.78 22.43
C ARG A 378 22.26 9.88 22.63
N GLY A 379 22.47 8.93 21.72
CA GLY A 379 23.65 8.05 21.71
C GLY A 379 24.99 8.79 21.54
N LEU A 380 24.97 9.98 20.93
CA LEU A 380 26.13 10.88 20.80
C LEU A 380 26.26 11.89 21.96
N GLY A 381 25.29 11.92 22.89
CA GLY A 381 25.24 12.89 23.98
C GLY A 381 24.66 14.27 23.59
N ASP A 382 24.08 14.41 22.40
CA ASP A 382 23.40 15.63 21.97
C ASP A 382 21.91 15.61 22.34
N GLU A 383 21.64 15.90 23.61
CA GLU A 383 20.27 15.94 24.14
C GLU A 383 19.39 17.03 23.51
N ALA A 384 19.99 18.14 23.07
CA ALA A 384 19.26 19.24 22.45
C ALA A 384 18.73 18.84 21.07
N ALA A 385 19.57 18.25 20.22
CA ALA A 385 19.16 17.72 18.92
C ALA A 385 18.15 16.56 19.09
N ALA A 386 18.39 15.66 20.05
CA ALA A 386 17.47 14.56 20.33
C ALA A 386 16.06 15.02 20.74
N ALA A 387 15.98 16.06 21.57
CA ALA A 387 14.70 16.67 21.98
C ALA A 387 14.00 17.35 20.79
N ALA A 388 14.73 18.06 19.94
CA ALA A 388 14.18 18.70 18.73
C ALA A 388 13.60 17.67 17.74
N ASP A 389 14.32 16.57 17.52
CA ASP A 389 13.84 15.48 16.66
C ASP A 389 12.58 14.83 17.24
N SER A 390 12.57 14.53 18.54
CA SER A 390 11.40 13.94 19.22
C SER A 390 10.18 14.84 19.16
N ALA A 391 10.35 16.16 19.37
CA ALA A 391 9.27 17.13 19.26
C ALA A 391 8.73 17.23 17.82
N THR A 392 9.61 17.14 16.82
CA THR A 392 9.21 17.13 15.41
C THR A 392 8.40 15.89 15.06
N ALA A 393 8.86 14.71 15.48
CA ALA A 393 8.13 13.45 15.29
C ALA A 393 6.75 13.50 15.96
N GLU A 394 6.69 13.93 17.22
CA GLU A 394 5.43 14.05 17.97
C GLU A 394 4.45 15.02 17.31
N SER A 395 4.92 16.18 16.84
CA SER A 395 4.08 17.13 16.13
C SER A 395 3.45 16.53 14.88
N ILE A 396 4.22 15.74 14.12
CA ILE A 396 3.71 15.06 12.92
C ILE A 396 2.68 13.99 13.30
N TYR A 397 2.97 13.13 14.29
CA TYR A 397 2.03 12.08 14.71
C TYR A 397 0.70 12.65 15.20
N VAL A 398 0.72 13.74 15.98
CA VAL A 398 -0.48 14.43 16.43
C VAL A 398 -1.28 14.98 15.25
N GLN A 399 -0.61 15.59 14.27
CA GLN A 399 -1.27 16.13 13.07
C GLN A 399 -1.86 15.06 12.16
N LEU A 400 -1.29 13.85 12.16
CA LEU A 400 -1.80 12.71 11.40
C LEU A 400 -2.85 11.90 12.17
N GLY A 401 -2.96 12.06 13.50
CA GLY A 401 -3.87 11.27 14.33
C GLY A 401 -3.44 9.81 14.51
N VAL A 402 -2.12 9.55 14.52
CA VAL A 402 -1.52 8.20 14.59
C VAL A 402 -0.65 8.02 15.84
N GLU A 403 -0.36 6.76 16.18
CA GLU A 403 0.55 6.37 17.27
C GLU A 403 1.96 6.05 16.74
N SER A 404 2.98 6.30 17.59
CA SER A 404 4.38 5.94 17.30
C SER A 404 4.59 4.43 17.41
N THR A 405 5.32 3.87 16.43
CA THR A 405 5.69 2.44 16.30
C THR A 405 7.16 2.17 16.62
N VAL A 406 8.05 3.15 16.48
CA VAL A 406 9.52 2.99 16.59
C VAL A 406 9.96 2.53 17.98
N MET A 407 9.15 2.79 19.00
CA MET A 407 9.41 2.35 20.38
C MET A 407 9.23 0.83 20.62
N CYS A 408 8.86 0.02 19.63
CA CYS A 408 8.90 -1.45 19.78
C CYS A 408 10.31 -2.02 20.00
N ALA A 409 11.38 -1.23 19.84
CA ALA A 409 12.74 -1.71 19.97
C ALA A 409 13.57 -1.05 21.08
N ASN A 410 12.89 -0.40 22.04
CA ASN A 410 13.28 -0.42 23.46
C ASN A 410 12.07 -0.98 24.21
N PRO A 411 12.20 -2.00 25.08
CA PRO A 411 11.07 -2.45 25.88
C PRO A 411 10.58 -1.26 26.72
N SER A 412 9.47 -0.68 26.30
CA SER A 412 8.63 0.15 27.16
C SER A 412 8.50 -0.59 28.50
N PRO A 413 8.69 0.07 29.65
CA PRO A 413 8.61 -0.60 30.93
C PRO A 413 7.33 -1.45 31.01
N GLY A 414 7.49 -2.75 31.28
CA GLY A 414 6.36 -3.69 31.39
C GLY A 414 5.64 -4.04 30.07
N GLY A 415 6.24 -3.74 28.90
CA GLY A 415 5.66 -4.07 27.58
C GLY A 415 4.47 -3.21 27.16
N LEU A 416 4.31 -2.03 27.76
CA LEU A 416 3.19 -1.12 27.54
C LEU A 416 3.34 -0.25 26.28
N THR A 417 2.29 -0.09 25.49
CA THR A 417 2.31 0.89 24.38
C THR A 417 2.46 2.32 24.91
N ARG A 418 2.85 3.29 24.06
CA ARG A 418 2.92 4.71 24.46
C ARG A 418 1.60 5.19 25.07
N ARG A 419 0.48 4.81 24.47
CA ARG A 419 -0.86 5.14 24.95
C ARG A 419 -1.17 4.52 26.31
N GLU A 420 -0.79 3.26 26.50
CA GLU A 420 -0.93 2.56 27.77
C GLU A 420 -0.03 3.15 28.86
N LEU A 421 1.19 3.57 28.50
CA LEU A 421 2.13 4.24 29.39
C LEU A 421 1.61 5.63 29.81
N ASP A 422 1.04 6.40 28.88
CA ASP A 422 0.43 7.70 29.16
C ASP A 422 -0.81 7.57 30.06
N ILE A 423 -1.63 6.55 29.82
CA ILE A 423 -2.73 6.20 30.73
C ILE A 423 -2.17 5.84 32.10
N LEU A 424 -1.16 4.96 32.17
CA LEU A 424 -0.52 4.54 33.43
C LEU A 424 0.04 5.74 34.21
N ARG A 425 0.71 6.68 33.53
CA ARG A 425 1.24 7.92 34.13
C ARG A 425 0.12 8.79 34.69
N ARG A 426 -0.94 9.04 33.93
CA ARG A 426 -2.07 9.89 34.37
C ARG A 426 -2.82 9.28 35.55
N ILE A 427 -2.93 7.96 35.62
CA ILE A 427 -3.56 7.30 36.77
C ILE A 427 -2.67 7.31 38.02
N ALA A 428 -1.34 7.26 37.85
CA ALA A 428 -0.39 7.23 38.96
C ALA A 428 -0.03 8.63 39.47
N ALA A 429 0.09 9.62 38.59
CA ALA A 429 0.36 11.02 38.94
C ALA A 429 -0.90 11.74 39.46
N ASP A 430 -1.99 11.68 38.70
CA ASP A 430 -3.15 12.55 38.91
C ASP A 430 -4.37 11.81 39.51
N GLY A 431 -4.29 10.49 39.65
CA GLY A 431 -5.44 9.66 40.05
C GLY A 431 -6.58 9.66 39.02
N ALA A 432 -6.33 10.06 37.77
CA ALA A 432 -7.36 10.37 36.76
C ALA A 432 -8.37 9.23 36.51
N SER A 433 -9.65 9.44 36.81
CA SER A 433 -10.74 8.48 36.56
C SER A 433 -10.89 8.12 35.08
N ASN A 434 -11.57 7.01 34.76
CA ASN A 434 -11.80 6.60 33.36
C ASN A 434 -12.47 7.70 32.52
N ARG A 435 -13.39 8.46 33.13
CA ARG A 435 -14.07 9.60 32.50
C ARG A 435 -13.12 10.77 32.24
N GLN A 436 -12.24 11.09 33.18
CA GLN A 436 -11.22 12.13 32.99
C GLN A 436 -10.20 11.73 31.93
N LEU A 437 -9.75 10.47 31.94
CA LEU A 437 -8.90 9.93 30.88
C LEU A 437 -9.59 10.01 29.53
N ALA A 438 -10.84 9.55 29.43
CA ALA A 438 -11.63 9.62 28.20
C ALA A 438 -11.70 11.04 27.63
N GLN A 439 -11.94 12.04 28.49
CA GLN A 439 -11.97 13.44 28.10
C GLN A 439 -10.60 13.99 27.70
N GLN A 440 -9.55 13.75 28.51
CA GLN A 440 -8.19 14.23 28.24
C GLN A 440 -7.57 13.61 26.99
N LEU A 441 -7.97 12.37 26.70
CA LEU A 441 -7.41 11.55 25.64
C LEU A 441 -8.32 11.51 24.40
N TYR A 442 -9.47 12.19 24.44
CA TYR A 442 -10.48 12.24 23.37
C TYR A 442 -10.92 10.84 22.87
N ILE A 443 -11.15 9.91 23.80
CA ILE A 443 -11.61 8.53 23.51
C ILE A 443 -12.80 8.15 24.39
N SER A 444 -13.51 7.07 24.05
CA SER A 444 -14.62 6.59 24.87
C SER A 444 -14.14 5.99 26.20
N GLU A 445 -14.96 6.07 27.27
CA GLU A 445 -14.67 5.39 28.54
C GLU A 445 -14.49 3.87 28.38
N LYS A 446 -15.21 3.27 27.41
CA LYS A 446 -15.06 1.86 27.06
C LYS A 446 -13.67 1.56 26.50
N THR A 447 -13.14 2.45 25.65
CA THR A 447 -11.78 2.36 25.11
C THR A 447 -10.73 2.47 26.22
N VAL A 448 -10.91 3.41 27.16
CA VAL A 448 -10.05 3.52 28.36
C VAL A 448 -10.07 2.23 29.20
N GLY A 449 -11.27 1.66 29.42
CA GLY A 449 -11.41 0.38 30.14
C GLY A 449 -10.65 -0.76 29.46
N ARG A 450 -10.65 -0.80 28.12
CA ARG A 450 -9.89 -1.79 27.35
C ARG A 450 -8.37 -1.59 27.48
N HIS A 451 -7.88 -0.36 27.41
CA HIS A 451 -6.46 -0.06 27.65
C HIS A 451 -6.04 -0.46 29.07
N LEU A 452 -6.85 -0.18 30.10
CA LEU A 452 -6.54 -0.59 31.48
C LEU A 452 -6.50 -2.11 31.64
N ALA A 453 -7.42 -2.85 31.01
CA ALA A 453 -7.39 -4.31 31.02
C ALA A 453 -6.11 -4.85 30.36
N ASN A 454 -5.68 -4.26 29.24
CA ASN A 454 -4.43 -4.63 28.58
C ASN A 454 -3.20 -4.30 29.43
N ILE A 455 -3.18 -3.12 30.08
CA ILE A 455 -2.12 -2.73 31.03
C ILE A 455 -2.03 -3.78 32.14
N TYR A 456 -3.15 -4.16 32.75
CA TYR A 456 -3.18 -5.13 33.84
C TYR A 456 -2.64 -6.49 33.40
N LEU A 457 -3.04 -6.94 32.21
CA LEU A 457 -2.56 -8.19 31.63
C LEU A 457 -1.04 -8.15 31.37
N LYS A 458 -0.54 -7.06 30.76
CA LYS A 458 0.88 -6.89 30.41
C LYS A 458 1.77 -6.76 31.64
N LEU A 459 1.32 -6.03 32.65
CA LEU A 459 2.03 -5.87 33.92
C LEU A 459 1.84 -7.05 34.88
N GLN A 460 0.95 -8.00 34.55
CA GLN A 460 0.53 -9.10 35.42
C GLN A 460 0.01 -8.62 36.80
N VAL A 461 -0.77 -7.54 36.79
CA VAL A 461 -1.40 -6.98 38.00
C VAL A 461 -2.92 -7.11 37.92
N SER A 462 -3.59 -7.23 39.05
CA SER A 462 -5.04 -7.51 39.12
C SER A 462 -5.90 -6.28 39.37
N SER A 463 -5.30 -5.10 39.59
CA SER A 463 -6.06 -3.90 39.95
C SER A 463 -5.36 -2.61 39.56
N ARG A 464 -6.15 -1.54 39.51
CA ARG A 464 -5.68 -0.18 39.28
C ARG A 464 -4.63 0.26 40.30
N ALA A 465 -4.87 -0.05 41.58
CA ALA A 465 -3.93 0.27 42.65
C ALA A 465 -2.60 -0.47 42.48
N ALA A 466 -2.65 -1.75 42.05
CA ALA A 466 -1.45 -2.52 41.76
C ALA A 466 -0.69 -1.98 40.53
N ALA A 467 -1.40 -1.50 39.49
CA ALA A 467 -0.77 -0.84 38.35
C ALA A 467 -0.07 0.48 38.76
N VAL A 468 -0.71 1.31 39.60
CA VAL A 468 -0.11 2.54 40.13
C VAL A 468 1.13 2.23 40.98
N ALA A 469 1.05 1.23 41.86
CA ALA A 469 2.19 0.78 42.65
C ALA A 469 3.35 0.29 41.77
N TRP A 470 3.04 -0.47 40.72
CA TRP A 470 4.03 -0.90 39.73
C TRP A 470 4.70 0.29 39.05
N ALA A 471 3.92 1.32 38.68
CA ALA A 471 4.42 2.53 38.03
C ALA A 471 5.46 3.28 38.89
N HIS A 472 5.19 3.44 40.19
CA HIS A 472 6.14 4.06 41.13
C HIS A 472 7.38 3.19 41.36
N GLN A 473 7.22 1.86 41.47
CA GLN A 473 8.36 0.94 41.65
C GLN A 473 9.33 0.95 40.47
N HIS A 474 8.84 1.25 39.26
CA HIS A 474 9.61 1.26 38.02
C HIS A 474 9.94 2.68 37.54
N ASN A 475 9.79 3.70 38.39
CA ASN A 475 10.09 5.12 38.10
C ASN A 475 9.42 5.64 36.83
N ILE A 476 8.16 5.24 36.61
CA ILE A 476 7.33 5.76 35.52
C ILE A 476 6.79 7.15 35.86
N VAL A 477 6.61 7.40 37.17
CA VAL A 477 6.15 8.65 37.79
C VAL A 477 6.93 8.91 39.07
#